data_AF-A0AAN7WQ96-F1
#
_entry.id   AF-A0AAN7WQ96-F1
#
_cell.length_a   1.000
_cell.length_b   1.000
_cell.length_c   1.000
_cell.angle_alpha   90.00
_cell.angle_beta   90.00
_cell.angle_gamma   90.00
#
_symmetry.space_group_name_H-M   'P 1'
#
loop_
_entity.id
_entity.type
_entity.pdbx_description
1 polymer ?
#
loop_
_entity_poly.entity_id
_entity_poly.type
_entity_poly.pdbx_seq_one_letter_code
_entity_poly.pdbx_strand_id
1 'polypeptide(L)'
;MQPTPILQRAIRRLALTTKQGPHNFYKGNRTGAMGSHTKYGGYRIDWKKVRTYVCPEGLGEFNLTPFVAARIEARRDNFAGTGGPMDGREYLRKWKAEGGNI
;
A
#
# COMPACT_ATOMS: atom_id res chain seq x y z
N MET A 1 16.21 -27.60 -23.04
CA MET A 1 16.88 -26.79 -24.09
C MET A 1 18.10 -26.14 -23.45
N GLN A 2 19.31 -26.42 -23.95
CA GLN A 2 20.53 -25.77 -23.43
C GLN A 2 20.79 -24.48 -24.22
N PRO A 3 21.09 -23.35 -23.56
CA PRO A 3 21.40 -22.08 -24.24
C PRO A 3 22.73 -22.16 -25.01
N THR A 4 22.88 -21.33 -26.03
CA THR A 4 24.14 -21.24 -26.80
C THR A 4 25.29 -20.75 -25.92
N PRO A 5 26.57 -21.07 -26.23
CA PRO A 5 27.70 -20.73 -25.37
C PRO A 5 27.85 -19.23 -25.05
N ILE A 6 27.56 -18.36 -26.03
CA ILE A 6 27.61 -16.90 -25.87
C ILE A 6 26.53 -16.45 -24.87
N LEU A 7 25.30 -16.94 -25.05
CA LEU A 7 24.18 -16.64 -24.15
C LEU A 7 24.44 -17.21 -22.75
N GLN A 8 24.99 -18.42 -22.65
CA GLN A 8 25.34 -19.07 -21.39
C GLN A 8 26.34 -18.23 -20.58
N ARG A 9 27.29 -17.56 -21.24
CA ARG A 9 28.23 -16.64 -20.58
C ARG A 9 27.54 -15.37 -20.05
N ALA A 10 26.58 -14.83 -20.79
CA ALA A 10 25.82 -13.65 -20.38
C ALA A 10 24.87 -13.94 -19.21
N ILE A 11 24.11 -15.04 -19.25
CA ILE A 11 23.10 -15.36 -18.23
C ILE A 11 23.69 -15.71 -16.86
N ARG A 12 24.94 -16.21 -16.80
CA ARG A 12 25.61 -16.59 -15.54
C ARG A 12 25.81 -15.43 -14.56
N ARG A 13 25.78 -14.18 -15.04
CA ARG A 13 25.96 -12.98 -14.22
C ARG A 13 24.63 -12.32 -13.83
N LEU A 14 23.52 -12.81 -14.34
CA LEU A 14 22.20 -12.30 -13.96
C LEU A 14 21.85 -12.77 -12.55
N ALA A 15 21.09 -11.96 -11.82
CA ALA A 15 20.61 -12.34 -10.50
C ALA A 15 19.69 -13.58 -10.59
N LEU A 16 19.96 -14.59 -9.76
CA LEU A 16 19.15 -15.80 -9.73
C LEU A 16 17.69 -15.49 -9.36
N THR A 17 16.78 -16.08 -10.12
CA THR A 17 15.35 -16.08 -9.86
C THR A 17 14.94 -17.34 -9.11
N THR A 18 13.68 -17.40 -8.67
CA THR A 18 13.10 -18.55 -7.95
C THR A 18 13.14 -19.86 -8.73
N LYS A 19 13.37 -19.82 -10.05
CA LYS A 19 13.30 -20.99 -10.96
C LYS A 19 14.65 -21.49 -11.47
N GLN A 20 15.75 -20.89 -11.04
CA GLN A 20 17.09 -21.15 -11.59
C GLN A 20 18.03 -21.83 -10.58
N GLY A 21 17.70 -21.82 -9.30
CA GLY A 21 18.54 -22.40 -8.25
C GLY A 21 18.32 -23.91 -8.04
N PRO A 22 19.26 -24.58 -7.34
CA PRO A 22 19.10 -25.96 -6.88
C PRO A 22 17.97 -26.10 -5.85
N HIS A 23 17.64 -27.34 -5.46
CA HIS A 23 16.51 -27.64 -4.57
C HIS A 23 16.50 -26.87 -3.24
N ASN A 24 17.66 -26.48 -2.71
CA ASN A 24 17.81 -25.74 -1.46
C ASN A 24 17.84 -24.20 -1.63
N PHE A 25 17.67 -23.68 -2.84
CA PHE A 25 17.61 -22.24 -3.09
C PHE A 25 16.19 -21.72 -2.94
N TYR A 26 15.92 -21.01 -1.86
CA TYR A 26 14.66 -20.29 -1.64
C TYR A 26 14.84 -18.78 -1.84
N LYS A 27 13.97 -18.17 -2.65
CA LYS A 27 13.89 -16.71 -2.82
C LYS A 27 12.44 -16.25 -2.68
N GLY A 28 12.19 -15.34 -1.74
CA GLY A 28 10.85 -14.84 -1.45
C GLY A 28 10.36 -13.76 -2.42
N ASN A 29 9.05 -13.53 -2.43
CA ASN A 29 8.37 -12.52 -3.27
C ASN A 29 7.87 -11.31 -2.47
N ARG A 30 8.52 -10.99 -1.34
CA ARG A 30 8.16 -9.87 -0.45
C ARG A 30 6.71 -9.87 0.07
N THR A 31 6.13 -11.06 0.24
CA THR A 31 4.80 -11.21 0.86
C THR A 31 4.79 -10.83 2.34
N GLY A 32 5.96 -10.71 2.99
CA GLY A 32 6.11 -10.39 4.41
C GLY A 32 6.03 -11.62 5.31
N ALA A 33 6.47 -11.47 6.57
CA ALA A 33 6.45 -12.55 7.56
C ALA A 33 5.16 -12.49 8.40
N MET A 34 4.22 -13.41 8.13
CA MET A 34 2.92 -13.48 8.81
C MET A 34 2.97 -14.30 10.11
N GLY A 35 4.17 -14.62 10.61
CA GLY A 35 4.36 -15.58 11.68
C GLY A 35 5.83 -16.01 11.81
N SER A 36 6.04 -17.23 12.27
CA SER A 36 7.38 -17.80 12.50
C SER A 36 7.45 -19.29 12.14
N HIS A 37 8.59 -19.75 11.65
CA HIS A 37 8.86 -21.19 11.53
C HIS A 37 8.91 -21.86 12.91
N THR A 38 8.54 -23.13 12.96
CA THR A 38 8.64 -23.98 14.15
C THR A 38 9.93 -24.80 14.10
N LYS A 39 10.36 -25.38 15.24
CA LYS A 39 11.56 -26.24 15.30
C LYS A 39 11.49 -27.49 14.40
N TYR A 40 10.29 -27.90 13.97
CA TYR A 40 10.07 -29.10 13.17
C TYR A 40 9.71 -28.79 11.70
N GLY A 41 10.00 -27.58 11.22
CA GLY A 41 9.77 -27.20 9.81
C GLY A 41 8.36 -26.71 9.48
N GLY A 42 7.40 -26.78 10.42
CA GLY A 42 6.09 -26.15 10.27
C GLY A 42 6.14 -24.61 10.37
N TYR A 43 5.00 -23.95 10.16
CA TYR A 43 4.86 -22.48 10.27
C TYR A 43 3.69 -22.12 11.18
N ARG A 44 3.91 -21.21 12.14
CA ARG A 44 2.89 -20.71 13.07
C ARG A 44 2.51 -19.29 12.71
N ILE A 45 1.23 -19.06 12.39
CA ILE A 45 0.69 -17.74 12.03
C ILE A 45 0.56 -16.85 13.27
N ASP A 46 0.95 -15.60 13.15
CA ASP A 46 0.68 -14.52 14.10
C ASP A 46 -0.38 -13.59 13.50
N TRP A 47 -1.63 -13.74 13.96
CA TRP A 47 -2.76 -12.97 13.44
C TRP A 47 -2.62 -11.46 13.61
N LYS A 48 -1.77 -10.98 14.53
CA LYS A 48 -1.48 -9.53 14.68
C LYS A 48 -0.68 -8.97 13.50
N LYS A 49 0.02 -9.82 12.75
CA LYS A 49 0.80 -9.44 11.56
C LYS A 49 0.05 -9.65 10.25
N VAL A 50 -1.09 -10.33 10.30
CA VAL A 50 -1.92 -10.56 9.12
C VAL A 50 -2.62 -9.26 8.76
N ARG A 51 -2.37 -8.77 7.55
CA ARG A 51 -2.98 -7.53 7.04
C ARG A 51 -4.45 -7.79 6.69
N THR A 52 -5.32 -6.89 7.13
CA THR A 52 -6.73 -6.83 6.72
C THR A 52 -6.98 -5.54 5.93
N TYR A 53 -7.97 -5.57 5.05
CA TYR A 53 -8.46 -4.38 4.34
C TYR A 53 -9.87 -4.10 4.83
N VAL A 54 -10.03 -3.08 5.67
CA VAL A 54 -11.32 -2.75 6.29
C VAL A 54 -12.18 -2.02 5.26
N CYS A 55 -13.28 -2.65 4.86
CA CYS A 55 -14.29 -2.06 3.99
C CYS A 55 -15.30 -1.28 4.84
N PRO A 56 -15.55 0.01 4.58
CA PRO A 56 -16.60 0.77 5.27
C PRO A 56 -17.99 0.16 5.07
N GLU A 57 -18.85 0.30 6.08
CA GLU A 57 -20.26 -0.06 5.99
C GLU A 57 -21.05 0.98 5.18
N GLY A 58 -22.24 0.61 4.68
CA GLY A 58 -23.16 1.55 4.02
C GLY A 58 -22.77 1.99 2.60
N LEU A 59 -21.74 1.38 1.99
CA LEU A 59 -21.29 1.76 0.64
C LEU A 59 -22.35 1.56 -0.46
N GLY A 60 -23.33 0.67 -0.25
CA GLY A 60 -24.43 0.46 -1.19
C GLY A 60 -25.41 1.63 -1.27
N GLU A 61 -25.47 2.47 -0.24
CA GLU A 61 -26.33 3.65 -0.16
C GLU A 61 -25.53 4.94 -0.41
N PHE A 62 -24.22 4.82 -0.59
CA PHE A 62 -23.32 5.96 -0.72
C PHE A 62 -23.36 6.54 -2.14
N ASN A 63 -23.73 7.82 -2.24
CA ASN A 63 -23.97 8.48 -3.52
C ASN A 63 -22.71 8.99 -4.23
N LEU A 64 -21.55 9.04 -3.54
CA LEU A 64 -20.32 9.52 -4.19
C LEU A 64 -19.78 8.46 -5.14
N THR A 65 -19.48 8.87 -6.36
CA THR A 65 -18.90 8.03 -7.40
C THR A 65 -17.43 8.43 -7.66
N PRO A 66 -16.62 7.62 -8.36
CA PRO A 66 -15.26 8.00 -8.71
C PRO A 66 -15.17 9.13 -9.76
N PHE A 67 -16.31 9.61 -10.27
CA PHE A 67 -16.37 10.66 -11.29
C PHE A 67 -17.17 11.87 -10.82
N VAL A 68 -16.83 13.02 -11.38
CA VAL A 68 -17.54 14.29 -11.21
C VAL A 68 -18.10 14.70 -12.58
N ALA A 69 -19.28 15.32 -12.60
CA ALA A 69 -19.87 15.81 -13.84
C ALA A 69 -18.97 16.88 -14.50
N ALA A 70 -18.72 16.77 -15.80
CA ALA A 70 -17.80 17.66 -16.53
C ALA A 70 -18.17 19.16 -16.47
N ARG A 71 -19.44 19.48 -16.22
CA ARG A 71 -19.93 20.86 -16.03
C ARG A 71 -19.48 21.51 -14.71
N ILE A 72 -18.94 20.72 -13.78
CA ILE A 72 -18.47 21.22 -12.49
C ILE A 72 -17.02 21.62 -12.67
N GLU A 73 -16.76 22.93 -12.58
CA GLU A 73 -15.41 23.49 -12.69
C GLU A 73 -14.51 23.03 -11.55
N ALA A 74 -13.27 22.67 -11.88
CA ALA A 74 -12.28 22.30 -10.90
C ALA A 74 -11.85 23.52 -10.08
N ARG A 75 -12.22 23.56 -8.80
CA ARG A 75 -11.85 24.64 -7.88
C ARG A 75 -10.46 24.42 -7.30
N ARG A 76 -9.66 25.50 -7.23
CA ARG A 76 -8.45 25.57 -6.41
C ARG A 76 -8.73 26.40 -5.16
N ASP A 77 -8.33 25.89 -4.01
CA ASP A 77 -8.44 26.62 -2.76
C ASP A 77 -7.37 27.71 -2.67
N ASN A 78 -7.70 28.78 -1.94
CA ASN A 78 -6.81 29.89 -1.67
C ASN A 78 -6.60 30.02 -0.16
N PHE A 79 -5.33 29.97 0.26
CA PHE A 79 -4.91 30.01 1.66
C PHE A 79 -4.13 31.29 1.99
N ALA A 80 -4.23 32.33 1.16
CA ALA A 80 -3.56 33.61 1.39
C ALA A 80 -3.89 34.17 2.78
N GLY A 81 -2.86 34.57 3.52
CA GLY A 81 -2.98 35.07 4.89
C GLY A 81 -3.05 34.00 5.99
N THR A 82 -3.00 32.72 5.64
CA THR A 82 -2.92 31.59 6.58
C THR A 82 -1.58 30.87 6.43
N GLY A 83 -1.27 29.97 7.36
CA GLY A 83 -0.12 29.04 7.24
C GLY A 83 -0.29 27.94 6.17
N GLY A 84 -1.37 27.99 5.38
CA GLY A 84 -1.70 26.99 4.37
C GLY A 84 -2.83 26.04 4.81
N PRO A 85 -3.10 24.97 4.03
CA PRO A 85 -4.20 24.04 4.29
C PRO A 85 -4.09 23.28 5.63
N MET A 86 -2.89 23.23 6.22
CA MET A 86 -2.62 22.54 7.48
C MET A 86 -2.37 23.52 8.65
N ASP A 87 -2.76 24.80 8.52
CA ASP A 87 -2.62 25.77 9.61
C ASP A 87 -3.53 25.40 10.80
N GLY A 88 -2.91 25.12 11.95
CA GLY A 88 -3.61 24.75 13.17
C GLY A 88 -4.50 25.87 13.72
N ARG A 89 -4.17 27.15 13.52
CA ARG A 89 -5.00 28.26 14.00
C ARG A 89 -6.32 28.33 13.24
N GLU A 90 -6.27 28.16 11.92
CA GLU A 90 -7.46 28.11 11.07
C GLU A 90 -8.30 26.87 11.34
N TYR A 91 -7.67 25.71 11.57
CA TYR A 91 -8.37 24.50 12.01
C TYR A 91 -9.16 24.74 13.30
N LEU A 92 -8.53 25.32 14.33
CA LEU A 92 -9.19 25.61 15.61
C LEU A 92 -10.31 26.64 15.46
N ARG A 93 -10.09 27.67 14.63
CA ARG A 93 -11.12 28.68 14.31
C ARG A 93 -12.34 28.02 13.66
N LYS A 94 -12.13 27.16 12.66
CA LYS A 94 -13.20 26.43 11.96
C LYS A 94 -13.94 25.49 12.90
N TRP A 95 -13.22 24.71 13.71
CA TRP A 95 -13.80 23.81 14.71
C TRP A 95 -14.71 24.56 15.70
N LYS A 96 -14.28 25.71 16.24
CA LYS A 96 -15.11 26.54 17.12
C LYS A 96 -16.38 27.05 16.42
N ALA A 97 -16.28 27.41 15.14
CA ALA A 97 -17.40 27.94 14.37
C ALA A 97 -18.43 26.87 13.99
N GLU A 98 -18.00 25.64 13.68
CA GLU A 98 -18.84 24.55 13.17
C GLU A 98 -19.46 23.66 14.26
N GLY A 99 -19.29 24.01 15.54
CA GLY A 99 -19.94 23.31 16.65
C GLY A 99 -18.98 22.54 17.56
N GLY A 100 -17.78 23.06 17.79
CA GLY A 100 -16.80 22.54 18.75
C GLY A 100 -17.21 22.59 20.24
N ASN A 101 -18.50 22.60 20.55
CA ASN A 101 -18.98 22.41 21.91
C ASN A 101 -19.23 20.90 22.12
N ILE A 102 -18.18 20.21 22.53
CA ILE A 102 -18.27 19.02 23.40
C ILE A 102 -17.96 19.50 24.81
#